data_AF-A0AAJ0FXD6-F1
#
_entry.id   AF-A0AAJ0FXD6-F1
#
_cell.length_a   1.000
_cell.length_b   1.000
_cell.length_c   1.000
_cell.angle_alpha   90.00
_cell.angle_beta   90.00
_cell.angle_gamma   90.00
#
_symmetry.space_group_name_H-M   'P 1'
#
loop_
_entity.id
_entity.type
_entity.pdbx_description
1 polymer ?
#
loop_
_entity_poly.entity_id
_entity_poly.type
_entity_poly.pdbx_seq_one_letter_code
_entity_poly.pdbx_strand_id
1 'polypeptide(L)'
;MGLLPDEAPDSEFILTKLRDKKLVKSRAFSMGLRDKGQGALTFGGYDTSKFSGPLETIPLKRKPANGNRQYIVEMQSLSLGKDNGSNQTISDKQSLKRRQMTIGLDSGSPALVISTTVAQDLQKTLGGSFEKNWLHVNCSIVDTQAALNFDMSNQTTVSVPLQDFVSSRKDGGKTCTLAIKLSYNVPARKEHRPIGIATLSDK
;
A
#
# COMPACT_ATOMS: atom_id res chain seq x y z
N MET A 1 14.96 -10.84 5.45
CA MET A 1 14.24 -11.30 6.65
C MET A 1 12.76 -11.06 6.41
N GLY A 2 11.96 -12.13 6.28
CA GLY A 2 10.51 -11.99 6.14
C GLY A 2 9.86 -11.69 7.49
N LEU A 3 8.99 -10.68 7.54
CA LEU A 3 8.19 -10.34 8.74
C LEU A 3 6.73 -10.75 8.57
N LEU A 4 6.43 -11.60 7.60
CA LEU A 4 5.08 -12.09 7.36
C LEU A 4 4.74 -13.19 8.39
N PRO A 5 3.52 -13.17 8.94
CA PRO A 5 3.08 -14.21 9.85
C PRO A 5 2.91 -15.52 9.08
N ASP A 6 3.50 -16.60 9.60
CA ASP A 6 3.37 -18.00 9.12
C ASP A 6 4.16 -18.38 7.85
N GLU A 7 5.27 -17.71 7.53
CA GLU A 7 6.25 -18.26 6.58
C GLU A 7 7.07 -19.42 7.15
N ALA A 8 7.10 -19.53 8.48
CA ALA A 8 7.70 -20.60 9.25
C ALA A 8 6.74 -20.97 10.40
N PRO A 9 6.92 -22.14 11.06
CA PRO A 9 6.23 -22.41 12.33
C PRO A 9 6.33 -21.20 13.27
N ASP A 10 5.31 -20.92 14.10
CA ASP A 10 5.33 -19.72 14.96
C ASP A 10 6.57 -19.69 15.87
N SER A 11 7.06 -20.86 16.31
CA SER A 11 8.31 -21.02 17.06
C SER A 11 9.57 -20.59 16.29
N GLU A 12 9.52 -20.59 14.97
CA GLU A 12 10.62 -20.18 14.09
C GLU A 12 10.55 -18.71 13.70
N PHE A 13 9.40 -18.06 13.87
CA PHE A 13 9.22 -16.66 13.55
C PHE A 13 10.08 -15.76 14.44
N ILE A 14 10.77 -14.79 13.84
CA ILE A 14 11.79 -13.99 14.55
C ILE A 14 11.23 -13.26 15.76
N LEU A 15 10.00 -12.71 15.67
CA LEU A 15 9.38 -11.99 16.78
C LEU A 15 9.06 -12.93 17.96
N THR A 16 8.69 -14.18 17.68
CA THR A 16 8.48 -15.21 18.69
C THR A 16 9.80 -15.58 19.34
N LYS A 17 10.87 -15.84 18.56
CA LYS A 17 12.21 -16.12 19.12
C LYS A 17 12.76 -14.99 19.99
N LEU A 18 12.59 -13.73 19.57
CA LEU A 18 13.05 -12.58 20.34
C LEU A 18 12.30 -12.47 21.68
N ARG A 19 10.99 -12.74 21.69
CA ARG A 19 10.17 -12.75 22.90
C ARG A 19 10.56 -13.91 23.82
N ASP A 20 10.72 -15.12 23.29
CA ASP A 20 11.03 -16.32 24.08
C ASP A 20 12.43 -16.23 24.72
N LYS A 21 13.38 -15.60 24.03
CA LYS A 21 14.70 -15.24 24.57
C LYS A 21 14.68 -14.03 25.51
N LYS A 22 13.50 -13.47 25.80
CA LYS A 22 13.30 -12.29 26.68
C LYS A 22 14.08 -11.04 26.23
N LEU A 23 14.37 -10.92 24.93
CA LEU A 23 15.01 -9.73 24.35
C LEU A 23 14.02 -8.59 24.07
N VAL A 24 12.74 -8.95 23.89
CA VAL A 24 11.63 -8.00 23.71
C VAL A 24 10.44 -8.41 24.59
N LYS A 25 9.62 -7.42 24.97
CA LYS A 25 8.43 -7.64 25.81
C LYS A 25 7.20 -8.09 25.03
N SER A 26 7.18 -7.89 23.70
CA SER A 26 6.04 -8.18 22.84
C SER A 26 6.48 -8.71 21.48
N ARG A 27 5.55 -9.31 20.72
CA ARG A 27 5.77 -9.69 19.32
C ARG A 27 5.40 -8.56 18.34
N ALA A 28 5.40 -7.30 18.80
CA ALA A 28 5.17 -6.15 17.94
C ALA A 28 6.46 -5.78 17.19
N PHE A 29 6.30 -5.10 16.05
CA PHE A 29 7.38 -4.43 15.38
C PHE A 29 6.86 -3.15 14.69
N SER A 30 7.74 -2.21 14.43
CA SER A 30 7.43 -1.00 13.67
C SER A 30 8.54 -0.66 12.69
N MET A 31 8.19 0.05 11.63
CA MET A 31 9.13 0.50 10.61
C MET A 31 9.01 2.01 10.42
N GLY A 32 10.12 2.72 10.52
CA GLY A 32 10.25 4.10 10.06
C GLY A 32 11.07 4.10 8.78
N LEU A 33 10.44 4.37 7.64
CA LEU A 33 11.09 4.42 6.33
C LEU A 33 11.51 5.87 6.01
N ARG A 34 12.71 6.05 5.47
CA ARG A 34 13.19 7.32 4.91
C ARG A 34 14.05 7.06 3.68
N ASP A 35 14.33 8.13 2.95
CA ASP A 35 15.18 8.08 1.77
C ASP A 35 16.63 7.71 2.11
N LYS A 36 17.37 7.29 1.07
CA LYS A 36 18.84 7.10 1.09
C LYS A 36 19.33 6.12 2.16
N GLY A 37 18.56 5.05 2.41
CA GLY A 37 18.95 3.99 3.35
C GLY A 37 18.86 4.38 4.82
N GLN A 38 18.24 5.53 5.13
CA GLN A 38 17.93 5.91 6.49
C GLN A 38 16.59 5.31 6.87
N GLY A 39 16.55 4.53 7.95
CA GLY A 39 15.33 3.90 8.41
C GLY A 39 15.56 3.14 9.70
N ALA A 40 14.48 2.73 10.34
CA ALA A 40 14.55 1.94 11.56
C ALA A 40 13.52 0.82 11.51
N LEU A 41 13.97 -0.39 11.85
CA LEU A 41 13.11 -1.52 12.18
C LEU A 41 13.22 -1.74 13.70
N THR A 42 12.11 -1.55 14.41
CA THR A 42 12.05 -1.72 15.86
C THR A 42 11.32 -3.00 16.18
N PHE A 43 11.89 -3.85 17.05
CA PHE A 43 11.23 -5.05 17.56
C PHE A 43 10.78 -4.84 19.01
N GLY A 44 9.62 -5.38 19.37
CA GLY A 44 9.06 -5.32 20.72
C GLY A 44 8.14 -4.13 20.98
N GLY A 45 7.92 -3.26 19.99
CA GLY A 45 7.09 -2.05 20.13
C GLY A 45 7.23 -1.13 18.93
N TYR A 46 7.02 0.17 19.17
CA TYR A 46 7.22 1.24 18.21
C TYR A 46 8.07 2.37 18.80
N ASP A 47 8.76 3.12 17.94
CA ASP A 47 9.59 4.26 18.32
C ASP A 47 8.81 5.57 18.14
N THR A 48 8.46 6.22 19.25
CA THR A 48 7.70 7.49 19.26
C THR A 48 8.46 8.67 18.68
N SER A 49 9.78 8.56 18.50
CA SER A 49 10.57 9.60 17.81
C SER A 49 10.42 9.54 16.28
N LYS A 50 9.73 8.52 15.74
CA LYS A 50 9.58 8.29 14.29
C LYS A 50 8.23 8.70 13.72
N PHE A 51 7.29 9.13 14.55
CA PHE A 51 5.99 9.64 14.11
C PHE A 51 5.53 10.79 14.99
N SER A 52 4.55 11.54 14.50
CA SER A 52 3.88 12.61 15.22
C SER A 52 2.39 12.31 15.32
N GLY A 53 1.74 12.78 16.38
CA GLY A 53 0.31 12.56 16.59
C GLY A 53 -0.02 11.15 17.13
N PRO A 54 -1.31 10.85 17.29
CA PRO A 54 -1.77 9.57 17.81
C PRO A 54 -1.68 8.45 16.77
N LEU A 55 -1.60 7.19 17.26
CA LEU A 55 -1.75 6.01 16.42
C LEU A 55 -3.21 5.56 16.39
N GLU A 56 -3.74 5.30 15.20
CA GLU A 56 -5.00 4.58 15.03
C GLU A 56 -4.74 3.07 14.91
N THR A 57 -5.54 2.27 15.62
CA THR A 57 -5.49 0.80 15.49
C THR A 57 -6.51 0.36 14.45
N ILE A 58 -6.02 -0.24 13.35
CA ILE A 58 -6.86 -0.83 12.31
C ILE A 58 -6.80 -2.35 12.42
N PRO A 59 -7.94 -3.05 12.51
CA PRO A 59 -7.95 -4.50 12.64
C PRO A 59 -7.43 -5.16 11.36
N LEU A 60 -6.52 -6.13 11.53
CA LEU A 60 -6.11 -7.00 10.44
C LEU A 60 -7.29 -7.86 10.00
N LYS A 61 -7.49 -7.97 8.69
CA LYS A 61 -8.48 -8.88 8.12
C LYS A 61 -8.05 -10.31 8.38
N ARG A 62 -9.02 -11.13 8.81
CA ARG A 62 -8.81 -12.55 9.02
C ARG A 62 -8.35 -13.17 7.70
N LYS A 63 -7.30 -13.99 7.77
CA LYS A 63 -6.70 -14.63 6.60
C LYS A 63 -7.77 -15.37 5.80
N PRO A 64 -7.86 -15.19 4.47
CA PRO A 64 -8.66 -16.09 3.66
C PRO A 64 -7.96 -17.47 3.70
N ALA A 65 -8.76 -18.55 3.78
CA ALA A 65 -8.34 -19.94 4.07
C ALA A 65 -7.30 -20.53 3.09
N ASN A 66 -6.95 -19.76 2.08
CA ASN A 66 -6.28 -20.16 0.87
C ASN A 66 -4.82 -19.64 0.82
N GLY A 67 -4.37 -18.84 1.80
CA GLY A 67 -2.93 -18.65 2.06
C GLY A 67 -2.33 -17.29 1.71
N ASN A 68 -3.11 -16.20 1.68
CA ASN A 68 -2.53 -14.86 1.60
C ASN A 68 -1.71 -14.56 2.88
N ARG A 69 -0.42 -14.22 2.69
CA ARG A 69 0.57 -14.08 3.78
C ARG A 69 0.83 -12.64 4.22
N GLN A 70 0.17 -11.66 3.59
CA GLN A 70 0.37 -10.24 3.88
C GLN A 70 -0.43 -9.78 5.12
N TYR A 71 0.00 -8.66 5.70
CA TYR A 71 -0.83 -7.89 6.62
C TYR A 71 -1.88 -7.14 5.78
N ILE A 72 -3.15 -7.55 5.89
CA ILE A 72 -4.24 -6.97 5.11
C ILE A 72 -5.15 -6.19 6.05
N VAL A 73 -5.49 -4.96 5.69
CA VAL A 73 -6.51 -4.15 6.37
C VAL A 73 -7.60 -3.71 5.38
N GLU A 74 -8.76 -3.33 5.90
CA GLU A 74 -9.84 -2.75 5.10
C GLU A 74 -9.62 -1.24 4.94
N MET A 75 -10.02 -0.71 3.80
CA MET A 75 -9.98 0.70 3.44
C MET A 75 -11.36 1.10 2.92
N GLN A 76 -11.73 2.37 3.04
CA GLN A 76 -13.03 2.89 2.61
C GLN A 76 -13.02 3.29 1.12
N SER A 77 -12.01 4.07 0.72
CA SER A 77 -11.89 4.61 -0.62
C SER A 77 -10.46 5.00 -0.97
N LEU A 78 -10.20 5.03 -2.27
CA LEU A 78 -9.06 5.70 -2.88
C LEU A 78 -9.57 6.95 -3.59
N SER A 79 -8.96 8.10 -3.34
CA SER A 79 -9.31 9.35 -4.01
C SER A 79 -8.07 10.13 -4.46
N LEU A 80 -8.26 11.00 -5.46
CA LEU A 80 -7.26 11.98 -5.89
C LEU A 80 -7.56 13.31 -5.20
N GLY A 81 -6.69 13.72 -4.29
CA GLY A 81 -6.69 15.07 -3.73
C GLY A 81 -5.93 16.03 -4.63
N LYS A 82 -6.51 17.20 -4.88
CA LYS A 82 -5.92 18.28 -5.70
C LYS A 82 -5.63 19.50 -4.83
N ASP A 83 -4.69 20.33 -5.26
CA ASP A 83 -4.22 21.52 -4.51
C ASP A 83 -5.32 22.53 -4.18
N ASN A 84 -6.39 22.54 -4.96
CA ASN A 84 -7.56 23.37 -4.69
C ASN A 84 -8.46 22.84 -3.56
N GLY A 85 -8.04 21.79 -2.84
CA GLY A 85 -8.80 21.12 -1.79
C GLY A 85 -9.91 20.18 -2.29
N SER A 86 -10.07 20.03 -3.61
CA SER A 86 -11.05 19.09 -4.16
C SER A 86 -10.53 17.65 -4.10
N ASN A 87 -11.43 16.74 -3.72
CA ASN A 87 -11.19 15.31 -3.76
C ASN A 87 -12.07 14.68 -4.84
N GLN A 88 -11.45 13.86 -5.70
CA GLN A 88 -12.14 13.07 -6.71
C GLN A 88 -12.01 11.60 -6.35
N THR A 89 -13.11 10.94 -6.00
CA THR A 89 -13.11 9.49 -5.74
C THR A 89 -12.62 8.74 -6.98
N ILE A 90 -11.61 7.88 -6.79
CA ILE A 90 -11.10 6.98 -7.82
C ILE A 90 -11.85 5.66 -7.70
N SER A 91 -11.80 5.03 -6.54
CA SER A 91 -12.46 3.75 -6.31
C SER A 91 -12.95 3.65 -4.88
N ASP A 92 -14.12 3.04 -4.71
CA ASP A 92 -14.76 2.82 -3.43
C ASP A 92 -15.56 1.52 -3.47
N LYS A 93 -16.23 1.20 -2.36
CA LYS A 93 -17.09 0.01 -2.28
C LYS A 93 -18.17 -0.06 -3.38
N GLN A 94 -18.68 1.06 -3.89
CA GLN A 94 -19.67 1.05 -4.98
C GLN A 94 -19.01 0.68 -6.32
N SER A 95 -17.87 1.29 -6.64
CA SER A 95 -17.06 0.94 -7.84
C SER A 95 -16.69 -0.54 -7.86
N LEU A 96 -16.48 -1.13 -6.68
CA LEU A 96 -16.14 -2.54 -6.50
C LEU A 96 -17.34 -3.49 -6.42
N LYS A 97 -18.54 -3.08 -6.86
CA LYS A 97 -19.77 -3.90 -6.81
C LYS A 97 -20.09 -4.40 -5.38
N ARG A 98 -19.91 -3.53 -4.40
CA ARG A 98 -20.08 -3.76 -2.96
C ARG A 98 -19.08 -4.74 -2.31
N ARG A 99 -18.00 -5.09 -3.02
CA ARG A 99 -16.86 -5.80 -2.44
C ARG A 99 -16.07 -4.89 -1.51
N GLN A 100 -15.38 -5.49 -0.55
CA GLN A 100 -14.56 -4.73 0.38
C GLN A 100 -13.29 -4.28 -0.33
N MET A 101 -12.95 -3.00 -0.18
CA MET A 101 -11.66 -2.48 -0.59
C MET A 101 -10.66 -2.83 0.50
N THR A 102 -9.60 -3.54 0.15
CA THR A 102 -8.57 -3.96 1.10
C THR A 102 -7.20 -3.56 0.63
N ILE A 103 -6.26 -3.38 1.56
CA ILE A 103 -4.90 -2.95 1.29
C ILE A 103 -3.91 -3.87 1.99
N GLY A 104 -2.94 -4.40 1.23
CA GLY A 104 -1.85 -5.23 1.72
C GLY A 104 -0.63 -4.40 2.09
N LEU A 105 -0.17 -4.49 3.34
CA LEU A 105 1.02 -3.79 3.84
C LEU A 105 2.24 -4.72 3.71
N ASP A 106 3.17 -4.34 2.85
CA ASP A 106 4.38 -5.12 2.61
C ASP A 106 5.54 -4.19 2.22
N SER A 107 6.50 -4.10 3.14
CA SER A 107 7.70 -3.26 3.02
C SER A 107 8.71 -3.78 2.00
N GLY A 108 8.50 -4.99 1.46
CA GLY A 108 9.40 -5.66 0.54
C GLY A 108 9.12 -5.38 -0.93
N SER A 109 8.05 -4.65 -1.30
CA SER A 109 7.87 -4.23 -2.69
C SER A 109 8.06 -2.74 -2.92
N PRO A 110 8.67 -2.40 -4.08
CA PRO A 110 9.06 -1.04 -4.42
C PRO A 110 7.93 -0.24 -5.07
N ALA A 111 6.71 -0.79 -5.16
CA ALA A 111 5.62 -0.19 -5.94
C ALA A 111 4.24 -0.55 -5.38
N LEU A 112 3.28 0.34 -5.60
CA LEU A 112 1.87 0.11 -5.33
C LEU A 112 1.33 -0.90 -6.35
N VAL A 113 0.89 -2.07 -5.90
CA VAL A 113 0.27 -3.07 -6.77
C VAL A 113 -1.25 -2.98 -6.67
N ILE A 114 -1.93 -2.89 -7.80
CA ILE A 114 -3.38 -2.67 -7.86
C ILE A 114 -4.11 -3.74 -8.67
N SER A 115 -5.38 -3.96 -8.35
CA SER A 115 -6.30 -4.80 -9.12
C SER A 115 -6.61 -4.18 -10.48
N THR A 116 -7.10 -5.00 -11.42
CA THR A 116 -7.55 -4.53 -12.73
C THR A 116 -8.68 -3.52 -12.63
N THR A 117 -9.59 -3.67 -11.66
CA THR A 117 -10.71 -2.73 -11.47
C THR A 117 -10.19 -1.37 -11.01
N VAL A 118 -9.34 -1.34 -9.97
CA VAL A 118 -8.74 -0.09 -9.49
C VAL A 118 -7.84 0.56 -10.56
N ALA A 119 -7.15 -0.25 -11.38
CA ALA A 119 -6.34 0.25 -12.48
C ALA A 119 -7.17 0.98 -13.55
N GLN A 120 -8.32 0.41 -13.94
CA GLN A 120 -9.24 1.05 -14.88
C GLN A 120 -9.76 2.39 -14.34
N ASP A 121 -10.08 2.43 -13.05
CA ASP A 121 -10.54 3.67 -12.39
C ASP A 121 -9.42 4.72 -12.31
N LEU A 122 -8.19 4.31 -11.98
CA LEU A 122 -7.01 5.18 -11.98
C LEU A 122 -6.69 5.74 -13.37
N GLN A 123 -6.75 4.92 -14.43
CA GLN A 123 -6.51 5.39 -15.80
C GLN A 123 -7.50 6.48 -16.20
N LYS A 124 -8.78 6.29 -15.88
CA LYS A 124 -9.83 7.29 -16.17
C LYS A 124 -9.60 8.59 -15.41
N THR A 125 -9.26 8.50 -14.12
CA THR A 125 -9.09 9.69 -13.27
C THR A 125 -7.81 10.46 -13.58
N LEU A 126 -6.71 9.76 -13.85
CA LEU A 126 -5.39 10.38 -14.08
C LEU A 126 -5.10 10.66 -15.55
N GLY A 127 -5.97 10.23 -16.49
CA GLY A 127 -5.71 10.31 -17.93
C GLY A 127 -4.48 9.49 -18.36
N GLY A 128 -4.23 8.37 -17.68
CA GLY A 128 -3.03 7.56 -17.85
C GLY A 128 -3.22 6.25 -18.59
N SER A 129 -2.11 5.58 -18.91
CA SER A 129 -2.10 4.25 -19.54
C SER A 129 -1.08 3.32 -18.87
N PHE A 130 -1.38 2.02 -18.89
CA PHE A 130 -0.41 1.02 -18.43
C PHE A 130 0.46 0.55 -19.60
N GLU A 131 1.77 0.68 -19.49
CA GLU A 131 2.75 0.13 -20.43
C GLU A 131 3.75 -0.72 -19.63
N LYS A 132 3.96 -1.97 -20.08
CA LYS A 132 4.76 -2.99 -19.34
C LYS A 132 4.33 -3.11 -17.86
N ASN A 133 3.03 -2.97 -17.62
CA ASN A 133 2.35 -3.01 -16.32
C ASN A 133 2.59 -1.81 -15.40
N TRP A 134 3.36 -0.80 -15.80
CA TRP A 134 3.54 0.43 -15.02
C TRP A 134 2.58 1.51 -15.51
N LEU A 135 2.05 2.30 -14.59
CA LEU A 135 1.19 3.43 -14.93
C LEU A 135 2.03 4.60 -15.47
N HIS A 136 1.65 5.12 -16.64
CA HIS A 136 2.20 6.32 -17.24
C HIS A 136 1.12 7.40 -17.29
N VAL A 137 1.46 8.62 -16.88
CA VAL A 137 0.56 9.78 -16.88
C VAL A 137 1.26 10.98 -17.50
N ASN A 138 0.50 12.01 -17.89
CA ASN A 138 1.10 13.31 -18.19
C ASN A 138 1.72 13.88 -16.91
N CYS A 139 2.99 14.30 -16.93
CA CYS A 139 3.65 14.85 -15.75
C CYS A 139 2.97 16.11 -15.19
N SER A 140 2.15 16.81 -15.98
CA SER A 140 1.42 17.99 -15.51
C SER A 140 0.56 17.70 -14.26
N ILE A 141 -0.05 16.52 -14.15
CA ILE A 141 -0.85 16.15 -12.97
C ILE A 141 0.00 15.88 -11.72
N VAL A 142 1.26 15.46 -11.94
CA VAL A 142 2.23 15.25 -10.86
C VAL A 142 2.76 16.58 -10.36
N ASP A 143 2.96 17.53 -11.28
CA ASP A 143 3.50 18.85 -10.98
C ASP A 143 2.47 19.78 -10.29
N THR A 144 1.18 19.43 -10.28
CA THR A 144 0.10 20.14 -9.55
C THR A 144 -0.10 19.64 -8.13
N GLN A 145 0.99 19.26 -7.42
CA GLN A 145 1.07 18.72 -6.05
C GLN A 145 -0.04 17.74 -5.59
N ALA A 146 -0.72 17.09 -6.54
CA ALA A 146 -1.84 16.22 -6.28
C ALA A 146 -1.37 14.98 -5.50
N ALA A 147 -2.28 14.39 -4.73
CA ALA A 147 -1.98 13.24 -3.87
C ALA A 147 -3.00 12.12 -4.05
N LEU A 148 -2.55 10.88 -3.90
CA LEU A 148 -3.44 9.75 -3.68
C LEU A 148 -3.77 9.67 -2.19
N ASN A 149 -5.06 9.73 -1.88
CA ASN A 149 -5.60 9.64 -0.54
C ASN A 149 -6.18 8.23 -0.33
N PHE A 150 -5.63 7.53 0.65
CA PHE A 150 -6.06 6.22 1.10
C PHE A 150 -6.88 6.40 2.37
N ASP A 151 -8.21 6.34 2.24
CA ASP A 151 -9.13 6.59 3.36
C ASP A 151 -9.26 5.31 4.19
N MET A 152 -8.46 5.20 5.24
CA MET A 152 -8.34 3.98 6.05
C MET A 152 -9.53 3.81 7.00
N SER A 153 -10.05 4.92 7.52
CA SER A 153 -11.20 4.99 8.41
C SER A 153 -11.90 6.35 8.30
N ASN A 154 -12.95 6.56 9.09
CA ASN A 154 -13.59 7.88 9.18
C ASN A 154 -12.68 8.95 9.85
N GLN A 155 -11.55 8.55 10.44
CA GLN A 155 -10.64 9.41 11.19
C GLN A 155 -9.28 9.58 10.51
N THR A 156 -8.84 8.57 9.75
CA THR A 156 -7.51 8.55 9.14
C THR A 156 -7.56 8.40 7.63
N THR A 157 -7.01 9.40 6.96
CA THR A 157 -6.60 9.35 5.54
C THR A 157 -5.08 9.37 5.48
N VAL A 158 -4.49 8.43 4.74
CA VAL A 158 -3.07 8.46 4.40
C VAL A 158 -2.92 9.12 3.03
N SER A 159 -2.33 10.30 2.98
CA SER A 159 -2.12 11.06 1.73
C SER A 159 -0.68 10.90 1.26
N VAL A 160 -0.52 10.41 0.02
CA VAL A 160 0.80 10.25 -0.62
C VAL A 160 0.85 11.10 -1.87
N PRO A 161 1.71 12.13 -1.93
CA PRO A 161 1.90 12.96 -3.12
C PRO A 161 2.20 12.12 -4.38
N LEU A 162 1.64 12.50 -5.53
CA LEU A 162 1.90 11.83 -6.81
C LEU A 162 3.37 11.85 -7.20
N GLN A 163 4.09 12.91 -6.80
CA GLN A 163 5.53 13.04 -6.99
C GLN A 163 6.32 11.89 -6.33
N ASP A 164 5.85 11.36 -5.20
CA ASP A 164 6.51 10.28 -4.47
C ASP A 164 6.34 8.92 -5.18
N PHE A 165 5.37 8.83 -6.10
CA PHE A 165 5.24 7.69 -6.99
C PHE A 165 6.10 7.81 -8.25
N VAL A 166 6.75 8.92 -8.55
CA VAL A 166 7.50 9.06 -9.82
C VAL A 166 8.74 8.18 -9.80
N SER A 167 8.75 7.14 -10.66
CA SER A 167 9.92 6.28 -10.87
C SER A 167 10.85 6.80 -11.96
N SER A 168 10.31 7.47 -12.98
CA SER A 168 11.08 8.10 -14.05
C SER A 168 10.23 9.13 -14.82
N ARG A 169 10.90 10.11 -15.41
CA ARG A 169 10.32 11.04 -16.39
C ARG A 169 10.86 10.73 -17.78
N LYS A 170 9.99 10.65 -18.78
CA LYS A 170 10.29 10.35 -20.19
C LYS A 170 9.88 11.53 -21.08
N ASP A 171 10.21 11.45 -22.37
CA ASP A 171 9.75 12.37 -23.40
C ASP A 171 10.04 13.85 -23.08
N GLY A 172 11.25 14.12 -22.60
CA GLY A 172 11.66 15.47 -22.19
C GLY A 172 10.90 15.99 -20.95
N GLY A 173 10.39 15.10 -20.10
CA GLY A 173 9.66 15.46 -18.88
C GLY A 173 8.15 15.54 -19.02
N LYS A 174 7.59 15.16 -20.19
CA LYS A 174 6.14 15.21 -20.44
C LYS A 174 5.39 13.98 -19.91
N THR A 175 6.04 12.83 -19.87
CA THR A 175 5.44 11.56 -19.45
C THR A 175 6.09 11.08 -18.16
N CYS A 176 5.29 10.82 -17.13
CA CYS A 176 5.76 10.34 -15.83
C CYS A 176 5.37 8.86 -15.67
N THR A 177 6.37 8.00 -15.48
CA THR A 177 6.13 6.61 -15.07
C THR A 177 6.00 6.55 -13.56
N LEU A 178 4.83 6.15 -13.07
CA LEU A 178 4.56 6.00 -11.65
C LEU A 178 4.91 4.58 -11.17
N ALA A 179 5.36 4.46 -9.93
CA ALA A 179 5.61 3.24 -9.19
C ALA A 179 4.28 2.58 -8.77
N ILE A 180 3.35 2.48 -9.71
CA ILE A 180 2.02 1.90 -9.59
C ILE A 180 1.91 0.85 -10.69
N LYS A 181 1.68 -0.40 -10.28
CA LYS A 181 1.76 -1.56 -11.16
C LYS A 181 0.46 -2.35 -11.17
N LEU A 182 0.03 -2.76 -12.36
CA LEU A 182 -1.11 -3.65 -12.54
C LEU A 182 -0.73 -5.12 -12.24
N SER A 183 -1.56 -5.80 -11.46
CA SER A 183 -1.45 -7.23 -11.15
C SER A 183 -2.02 -8.10 -12.28
N TYR A 184 -1.18 -8.72 -13.12
CA TYR A 184 -1.62 -9.58 -14.24
C TYR A 184 -1.43 -11.10 -14.06
N ASN A 185 -0.90 -11.60 -12.94
CA ASN A 185 -0.56 -13.02 -12.77
C ASN A 185 -1.45 -13.81 -11.81
N VAL A 186 -2.74 -13.49 -11.72
CA VAL A 186 -3.67 -14.23 -10.85
C VAL A 186 -4.94 -14.58 -11.60
N PRO A 187 -5.09 -15.82 -12.11
CA PRO A 187 -6.36 -16.30 -12.65
C PRO A 187 -7.45 -16.13 -11.59
N ALA A 188 -8.67 -15.75 -12.00
CA ALA A 188 -9.84 -15.52 -11.15
C ALA A 188 -10.22 -16.71 -10.22
N ARG A 189 -9.53 -17.85 -10.34
CA ARG A 189 -9.72 -19.06 -9.53
C ARG A 189 -8.58 -19.36 -8.53
N LYS A 190 -7.50 -18.59 -8.48
CA LYS A 190 -6.33 -18.81 -7.60
C LYS A 190 -5.82 -17.50 -7.03
N GLU A 191 -6.65 -16.84 -6.23
CA GLU A 191 -6.47 -15.50 -5.66
C GLU A 191 -5.39 -15.41 -4.55
N HIS A 192 -4.13 -15.81 -4.85
CA HIS A 192 -3.13 -16.12 -3.80
C HIS A 192 -1.84 -15.33 -3.70
N ARG A 193 -1.61 -14.29 -4.49
CA ARG A 193 -0.42 -13.45 -4.27
C ARG A 193 -0.63 -11.99 -4.64
N PRO A 194 -0.44 -11.10 -3.67
CA PRO A 194 0.11 -9.77 -3.93
C PRO A 194 1.39 -9.49 -3.13
N ILE A 195 2.23 -8.54 -3.59
CA ILE A 195 3.51 -8.12 -2.97
C ILE A 195 3.67 -6.58 -3.10
N GLY A 196 3.69 -5.91 -1.93
CA GLY A 196 4.13 -4.57 -1.45
C GLY A 196 3.44 -3.24 -1.77
N ILE A 197 4.03 -2.22 -1.13
CA ILE A 197 3.40 -1.11 -0.37
C ILE A 197 2.00 -0.82 -0.87
N ALA A 198 1.03 -1.17 -0.02
CA ALA A 198 -0.39 -0.98 -0.24
C ALA A 198 -0.98 -1.77 -1.42
N THR A 199 -1.03 -3.10 -1.36
CA THR A 199 -1.76 -3.83 -2.41
C THR A 199 -3.27 -3.63 -2.29
N LEU A 200 -3.88 -2.84 -3.19
CA LEU A 200 -5.34 -2.70 -3.25
C LEU A 200 -5.98 -3.93 -3.89
N SER A 201 -6.81 -4.64 -3.12
CA SER A 201 -7.51 -5.85 -3.54
C SER A 201 -9.01 -5.74 -3.29
N ASP A 202 -9.80 -6.23 -4.25
CA ASP A 202 -11.26 -6.27 -4.20
C ASP A 202 -11.67 -7.68 -3.78
N LYS A 203 -11.92 -7.91 -2.49
CA LYS A 203 -12.48 -9.18 -2.01
C LYS A 203 -13.98 -9.05 -1.72
#